data_AF-A0A849QW17-F1
#
_entry.id   AF-A0A849QW17-F1
#
_cell.length_a   1.000
_cell.length_b   1.000
_cell.length_c   1.000
_cell.angle_alpha   90.00
_cell.angle_beta   90.00
_cell.angle_gamma   90.00
#
_symmetry.space_group_name_H-M   'P 1'
#
loop_
_entity.id
_entity.type
_entity.pdbx_description
1 polymer ?
#
loop_
_entity_poly.entity_id
_entity_poly.type
_entity_poly.pdbx_seq_one_letter_code
_entity_poly.pdbx_strand_id
1 'polypeptide(L)'
;MWFDFKGKSDKKGINYYQNSVNATFENRAYCIENPNDHKGYGPNVWGLTACECPLHEFNYEAHGPRQNDDGTVSPAGACGSMIFTPDESIEALRYMKNTYGDMEFLNGEIFWGKYGFKDAINLEINWSSPTYVGINQGAILTMTENYRSQLVQNLFMQNEYAKKAMQKAGFKKVIGIQLHTGWNLISLPLMPEDTSIPSLLSSINGNYSIVWEYNASNTSDHWKKYDPSAPFGNDLTNMEPGKGYWIMMTSDNTLPISGTVPESTDIVLKTDWNLIGYNSLGSQPVAEALSSISGNYSIVWAYNASDTADHWKKYDPNAPFGNDLFNVESGKGYWVMMTSDGFLKI
;
A
#
# COMPACT_ATOMS: atom_id res chain seq x y z
N MET A 1 -11.20 11.76 -0.07
CA MET A 1 -11.51 12.67 1.06
C MET A 1 -12.15 11.94 2.24
N TRP A 2 -13.33 11.33 2.10
CA TRP A 2 -14.08 10.76 3.23
C TRP A 2 -13.74 9.30 3.53
N PHE A 3 -13.92 8.42 2.54
CA PHE A 3 -13.59 7.01 2.69
C PHE A 3 -12.07 6.82 2.71
N ASP A 4 -11.61 5.94 3.59
CA ASP A 4 -10.24 5.44 3.57
C ASP A 4 -10.15 4.17 2.73
N PHE A 5 -9.64 4.31 1.50
CA PHE A 5 -9.38 3.20 0.59
C PHE A 5 -7.94 2.68 0.67
N LYS A 6 -7.09 3.25 1.53
CA LYS A 6 -5.69 2.79 1.64
C LYS A 6 -5.67 1.34 2.12
N GLY A 7 -4.88 0.52 1.41
CA GLY A 7 -4.77 -0.91 1.68
C GLY A 7 -6.09 -1.68 1.50
N LYS A 8 -6.96 -1.25 0.58
CA LYS A 8 -8.24 -1.92 0.30
C LYS A 8 -8.52 -2.03 -1.20
N SER A 9 -9.22 -3.09 -1.59
CA SER A 9 -9.72 -3.30 -2.95
C SER A 9 -11.19 -3.70 -2.93
N ASP A 10 -11.96 -3.33 -3.95
CA ASP A 10 -13.36 -3.76 -4.08
C ASP A 10 -13.49 -5.22 -4.56
N LYS A 11 -14.74 -5.67 -4.79
CA LYS A 11 -15.06 -7.01 -5.30
C LYS A 11 -14.46 -7.34 -6.67
N LYS A 12 -14.03 -6.33 -7.44
CA LYS A 12 -13.37 -6.50 -8.73
C LYS A 12 -11.84 -6.48 -8.61
N GLY A 13 -11.31 -6.40 -7.38
CA GLY A 13 -9.88 -6.28 -7.13
C GLY A 13 -9.33 -4.87 -7.39
N ILE A 14 -10.19 -3.85 -7.57
CA ILE A 14 -9.73 -2.49 -7.87
C ILE A 14 -9.24 -1.81 -6.59
N ASN A 15 -7.97 -1.45 -6.55
CA ASN A 15 -7.37 -0.62 -5.50
C ASN A 15 -7.51 0.88 -5.87
N TYR A 16 -8.54 1.52 -5.33
CA TYR A 16 -8.84 2.93 -5.62
C TYR A 16 -7.77 3.90 -5.12
N TYR A 17 -7.08 3.57 -4.02
CA TYR A 17 -5.97 4.38 -3.53
C TYR A 17 -4.81 4.37 -4.54
N GLN A 18 -4.41 3.19 -5.02
CA GLN A 18 -3.36 3.08 -6.04
C GLN A 18 -3.78 3.72 -7.36
N ASN A 19 -5.04 3.58 -7.76
CA ASN A 19 -5.56 4.27 -8.94
C ASN A 19 -5.43 5.80 -8.82
N SER A 20 -5.72 6.37 -7.64
CA SER A 20 -5.55 7.80 -7.38
C SER A 20 -4.08 8.23 -7.36
N VAL A 21 -3.17 7.41 -6.83
CA VAL A 21 -1.71 7.63 -6.92
C VAL A 21 -1.28 7.69 -8.37
N ASN A 22 -1.66 6.70 -9.18
CA ASN A 22 -1.30 6.64 -10.60
C ASN A 22 -1.86 7.84 -11.38
N ALA A 23 -3.13 8.19 -11.17
CA ALA A 23 -3.75 9.34 -11.82
C ALA A 23 -3.07 10.67 -11.44
N THR A 24 -2.61 10.80 -10.20
CA THR A 24 -1.88 11.99 -9.74
C THR A 24 -0.52 12.08 -10.41
N PHE A 25 0.23 10.97 -10.46
CA PHE A 25 1.51 10.94 -11.15
C PHE A 25 1.38 11.21 -12.65
N GLU A 26 0.34 10.70 -13.31
CA GLU A 26 0.07 11.02 -14.71
C GLU A 26 -0.21 12.51 -14.91
N ASN A 27 -1.01 13.12 -14.03
CA ASN A 27 -1.28 14.56 -14.08
C ASN A 27 0.01 15.38 -13.95
N ARG A 28 0.84 15.05 -12.97
CA ARG A 28 2.14 15.69 -12.78
C ARG A 28 3.09 15.44 -13.95
N ALA A 29 3.16 14.21 -14.46
CA ALA A 29 4.04 13.85 -15.57
C ALA A 29 3.69 14.62 -16.84
N TYR A 30 2.39 14.79 -17.13
CA TYR A 30 1.93 15.59 -18.25
C TYR A 30 2.36 17.07 -18.13
N CYS A 31 2.23 17.68 -16.95
CA CYS A 31 2.74 19.04 -16.73
C CYS A 31 4.27 19.13 -16.82
N ILE A 32 5.01 18.05 -16.51
CA ILE A 32 6.47 18.01 -16.70
C ILE A 32 6.85 17.88 -18.18
N GLU A 33 6.13 17.04 -18.92
CA GLU A 33 6.30 16.87 -20.37
C GLU A 33 5.99 18.17 -21.11
N ASN A 34 4.93 18.87 -20.66
CA ASN A 34 4.50 20.17 -21.15
C ASN A 34 4.40 20.25 -22.69
N PRO A 35 3.58 19.40 -23.34
CA PRO A 35 3.56 19.26 -24.79
C PRO A 35 3.07 20.51 -25.55
N ASN A 36 2.43 21.45 -24.86
CA ASN A 36 1.95 22.72 -25.41
C ASN A 36 2.89 23.90 -25.08
N ASP A 37 4.06 23.64 -24.50
CA ASP A 37 5.04 24.64 -24.08
C ASP A 37 4.48 25.72 -23.12
N HIS A 38 3.55 25.33 -22.24
CA HIS A 38 2.93 26.25 -21.31
C HIS A 38 3.92 26.88 -20.32
N LYS A 39 3.77 28.18 -20.08
CA LYS A 39 4.71 28.90 -19.23
C LYS A 39 4.65 28.41 -17.77
N GLY A 40 5.81 27.99 -17.26
CA GLY A 40 6.02 27.66 -15.86
C GLY A 40 5.65 26.23 -15.47
N TYR A 41 4.93 25.49 -16.31
CA TYR A 41 4.64 24.06 -16.12
C TYR A 41 5.93 23.28 -15.84
N GLY A 42 5.84 22.31 -14.94
CA GLY A 42 6.99 21.50 -14.57
C GLY A 42 6.79 20.75 -13.25
N PRO A 43 7.88 20.22 -12.65
CA PRO A 43 7.79 19.39 -11.45
C PRO A 43 7.19 20.10 -10.23
N ASN A 44 7.21 21.44 -10.23
CA ASN A 44 6.77 22.30 -9.14
C ASN A 44 5.56 23.20 -9.48
N VAL A 45 5.06 23.15 -10.71
CA VAL A 45 3.84 23.86 -11.14
C VAL A 45 3.04 22.88 -11.98
N TRP A 46 2.11 22.20 -11.29
CA TRP A 46 1.26 21.15 -11.85
C TRP A 46 -0.03 21.07 -11.02
N GLY A 47 -1.03 20.40 -11.57
CA GLY A 47 -2.34 20.24 -10.92
C GLY A 47 -3.48 20.70 -11.84
N LEU A 48 -3.66 20.00 -12.96
CA LEU A 48 -4.77 20.26 -13.87
C LEU A 48 -6.05 19.68 -13.29
N THR A 49 -7.01 20.55 -12.99
CA THR A 49 -8.33 20.16 -12.51
C THR A 49 -9.34 21.25 -12.85
N ALA A 50 -10.61 20.97 -12.63
CA ALA A 50 -11.67 21.92 -12.89
C ALA A 50 -11.56 23.14 -11.96
N CYS A 51 -11.46 24.33 -12.55
CA CYS A 51 -11.24 25.58 -11.83
C CYS A 51 -11.67 26.78 -12.70
N GLU A 52 -11.68 27.96 -12.08
CA GLU A 52 -11.78 29.21 -12.83
C GLU A 52 -10.59 29.40 -13.75
N CYS A 53 -10.86 29.86 -14.97
CA CYS A 53 -9.85 30.19 -15.96
C CYS A 53 -10.31 31.39 -16.80
N PRO A 54 -9.39 32.20 -17.34
CA PRO A 54 -9.75 33.41 -18.09
C PRO A 54 -10.02 33.16 -19.58
N LEU A 55 -9.72 31.97 -20.11
CA LEU A 55 -9.68 31.69 -21.56
C LEU A 55 -10.93 30.97 -22.10
N HIS A 56 -11.87 30.59 -21.22
CA HIS A 56 -13.05 29.80 -21.58
C HIS A 56 -14.36 30.56 -21.30
N GLU A 57 -15.44 30.10 -21.95
CA GLU A 57 -16.78 30.62 -21.72
C GLU A 57 -17.15 30.48 -20.23
N PHE A 58 -17.75 31.52 -19.64
CA PHE A 58 -18.08 31.60 -18.21
C PHE A 58 -16.89 31.63 -17.23
N ASN A 59 -15.67 31.84 -17.74
CA ASN A 59 -14.43 31.86 -16.96
C ASN A 59 -14.18 30.56 -16.16
N TYR A 60 -14.54 29.41 -16.71
CA TYR A 60 -14.40 28.12 -16.05
C TYR A 60 -14.18 27.00 -17.05
N GLU A 61 -13.34 26.02 -16.70
CA GLU A 61 -13.12 24.83 -17.52
C GLU A 61 -12.71 23.61 -16.67
N ALA A 62 -13.01 22.41 -17.17
CA ALA A 62 -12.60 21.13 -16.61
C ALA A 62 -11.25 20.68 -17.18
N HIS A 63 -10.17 21.34 -16.77
CA HIS A 63 -8.80 21.03 -17.21
C HIS A 63 -8.36 19.63 -16.78
N GLY A 64 -7.61 18.95 -17.64
CA GLY A 64 -6.99 17.67 -17.35
C GLY A 64 -5.85 17.34 -18.32
N PRO A 65 -5.04 16.31 -18.02
CA PRO A 65 -3.97 15.87 -18.92
C PRO A 65 -4.53 15.50 -20.29
N ARG A 66 -4.04 16.16 -21.36
CA ARG A 66 -4.48 15.98 -22.75
C ARG A 66 -5.95 16.36 -22.99
N GLN A 67 -6.58 17.08 -22.07
CA GLN A 67 -7.97 17.50 -22.16
C GLN A 67 -8.13 18.93 -21.66
N ASN A 68 -8.55 19.84 -22.54
CA ASN A 68 -8.86 21.23 -22.20
C ASN A 68 -7.72 21.91 -21.41
N ASP A 69 -6.46 21.63 -21.76
CA ASP A 69 -5.29 22.28 -21.17
C ASP A 69 -5.05 23.62 -21.87
N ASP A 70 -5.10 24.71 -21.11
CA ASP A 70 -4.98 26.10 -21.57
C ASP A 70 -3.84 26.85 -20.83
N GLY A 71 -3.00 26.13 -20.10
CA GLY A 71 -1.95 26.71 -19.25
C GLY A 71 -2.40 27.14 -17.85
N THR A 72 -3.68 26.96 -17.50
CA THR A 72 -4.23 27.28 -16.18
C THR A 72 -4.00 26.14 -15.18
N VAL A 73 -3.39 26.45 -14.04
CA VAL A 73 -3.10 25.49 -12.95
C VAL A 73 -3.83 25.87 -11.68
N SER A 74 -4.45 24.88 -11.04
CA SER A 74 -5.08 25.04 -9.73
C SER A 74 -4.30 24.33 -8.62
N PRO A 75 -3.97 25.02 -7.51
CA PRO A 75 -3.38 24.40 -6.32
C PRO A 75 -4.20 23.26 -5.73
N ALA A 76 -5.51 23.21 -6.00
CA ALA A 76 -6.37 22.13 -5.56
C ALA A 76 -6.02 20.78 -6.21
N GLY A 77 -5.44 20.78 -7.42
CA GLY A 77 -4.96 19.56 -8.08
C GLY A 77 -3.82 18.89 -7.30
N ALA A 78 -2.78 19.66 -6.96
CA ALA A 78 -1.66 19.15 -6.15
C ALA A 78 -2.08 18.89 -4.70
N CYS A 79 -2.69 19.88 -4.03
CA CYS A 79 -3.03 19.75 -2.61
C CYS A 79 -4.12 18.71 -2.34
N GLY A 80 -5.11 18.59 -3.23
CA GLY A 80 -6.14 17.55 -3.16
C GLY A 80 -5.55 16.15 -3.24
N SER A 81 -4.36 16.00 -3.81
CA SER A 81 -3.65 14.73 -3.97
C SER A 81 -2.52 14.50 -2.97
N MET A 82 -2.42 15.34 -1.92
CA MET A 82 -1.34 15.26 -0.92
C MET A 82 -1.28 13.92 -0.19
N ILE A 83 -2.41 13.24 0.02
CA ILE A 83 -2.39 11.89 0.64
C ILE A 83 -1.83 10.81 -0.30
N PHE A 84 -1.78 11.07 -1.60
CA PHE A 84 -1.33 10.13 -2.62
C PHE A 84 0.13 10.35 -3.02
N THR A 85 0.55 11.62 -3.14
CA THR A 85 1.90 12.04 -3.57
C THR A 85 2.42 13.18 -2.68
N PRO A 86 2.68 12.90 -1.39
CA PRO A 86 2.90 13.95 -0.39
C PRO A 86 4.09 14.84 -0.70
N ASP A 87 5.23 14.24 -1.09
CA ASP A 87 6.47 14.98 -1.33
C ASP A 87 6.31 15.90 -2.54
N GLU A 88 5.85 15.37 -3.67
CA GLU A 88 5.63 16.13 -4.89
C GLU A 88 4.58 17.24 -4.73
N SER A 89 3.51 16.96 -3.97
CA SER A 89 2.44 17.92 -3.71
C SER A 89 2.93 19.05 -2.81
N ILE A 90 3.65 18.73 -1.72
CA ILE A 90 4.17 19.73 -0.78
C ILE A 90 5.24 20.59 -1.45
N GLU A 91 6.13 20.00 -2.25
CA GLU A 91 7.14 20.74 -3.01
C GLU A 91 6.49 21.73 -3.99
N ALA A 92 5.52 21.29 -4.78
CA ALA A 92 4.82 22.17 -5.72
C ALA A 92 4.05 23.30 -5.02
N LEU A 93 3.34 23.01 -3.93
CA LEU A 93 2.62 24.04 -3.17
C LEU A 93 3.58 25.05 -2.53
N ARG A 94 4.69 24.59 -1.95
CA ARG A 94 5.71 25.50 -1.39
C ARG A 94 6.30 26.38 -2.48
N TYR A 95 6.63 25.81 -3.63
CA TYR A 95 7.15 26.56 -4.77
C TYR A 95 6.14 27.59 -5.27
N MET A 96 4.90 27.18 -5.57
CA MET A 96 3.84 28.07 -6.03
C MET A 96 3.60 29.24 -5.06
N LYS A 97 3.53 28.96 -3.76
CA LYS A 97 3.39 30.01 -2.74
C LYS A 97 4.59 30.95 -2.70
N ASN A 98 5.81 30.42 -2.65
CA ASN A 98 7.01 31.23 -2.45
C ASN A 98 7.40 32.03 -3.69
N THR A 99 7.11 31.52 -4.89
CA THR A 99 7.50 32.14 -6.15
C THR A 99 6.42 33.08 -6.68
N TYR A 100 5.14 32.70 -6.56
CA TYR A 100 4.02 33.43 -7.19
C TYR A 100 3.01 34.01 -6.19
N GLY A 101 3.05 33.61 -4.92
CA GLY A 101 2.03 33.96 -3.94
C GLY A 101 1.81 35.47 -3.78
N ASP A 102 2.91 36.21 -3.65
CA ASP A 102 2.90 37.67 -3.43
C ASP A 102 3.07 38.48 -4.73
N MET A 103 3.13 37.80 -5.89
CA MET A 103 3.24 38.44 -7.20
C MET A 103 1.94 39.15 -7.54
N GLU A 104 2.05 40.36 -8.10
CA GLU A 104 0.90 41.09 -8.63
C GLU A 104 0.62 40.63 -10.08
N PHE A 105 -0.57 40.08 -10.29
CA PHE A 105 -1.10 39.65 -11.57
C PHE A 105 -1.97 40.76 -12.18
N LEU A 106 -2.49 40.52 -13.39
CA LEU A 106 -3.41 41.43 -14.05
C LEU A 106 -4.56 41.84 -13.11
N ASN A 107 -4.95 43.12 -13.21
CA ASN A 107 -5.97 43.77 -12.38
C ASN A 107 -5.63 43.87 -10.87
N GLY A 108 -4.36 43.72 -10.50
CA GLY A 108 -3.91 43.86 -9.11
C GLY A 108 -4.21 42.61 -8.25
N GLU A 109 -4.53 41.49 -8.88
CA GLU A 109 -4.80 40.24 -8.19
C GLU A 109 -3.50 39.61 -7.66
N ILE A 110 -3.58 38.98 -6.49
CA ILE A 110 -2.50 38.15 -5.91
C ILE A 110 -2.95 36.69 -5.83
N PHE A 111 -2.00 35.77 -5.91
CA PHE A 111 -2.31 34.33 -5.89
C PHE A 111 -2.51 33.77 -4.48
N TRP A 112 -1.71 34.23 -3.50
CA TRP A 112 -1.85 33.85 -2.10
C TRP A 112 -2.50 34.99 -1.32
N GLY A 113 -3.79 34.88 -1.05
CA GLY A 113 -4.55 35.92 -0.35
C GLY A 113 -5.05 35.50 1.02
N LYS A 114 -6.07 36.23 1.50
CA LYS A 114 -6.66 36.10 2.84
C LYS A 114 -7.03 34.65 3.24
N TYR A 115 -7.48 33.83 2.29
CA TYR A 115 -7.90 32.45 2.55
C TYR A 115 -6.94 31.40 1.98
N GLY A 116 -5.68 31.76 1.76
CA GLY A 116 -4.65 30.91 1.17
C GLY A 116 -4.54 31.11 -0.34
N PHE A 117 -4.27 30.03 -1.06
CA PHE A 117 -4.32 30.04 -2.53
C PHE A 117 -5.70 30.45 -3.02
N LYS A 118 -5.74 31.31 -4.03
CA LYS A 118 -6.90 31.51 -4.90
C LYS A 118 -7.02 30.35 -5.89
N ASP A 119 -8.13 30.33 -6.63
CA ASP A 119 -8.57 29.11 -7.32
C ASP A 119 -7.57 28.57 -8.35
N ALA A 120 -6.94 29.46 -9.12
CA ALA A 120 -5.99 29.10 -10.16
C ALA A 120 -5.09 30.27 -10.57
N ILE A 121 -4.02 29.95 -11.31
CA ILE A 121 -3.14 30.89 -12.02
C ILE A 121 -2.95 30.46 -13.47
N ASN A 122 -2.75 31.44 -14.36
CA ASN A 122 -2.26 31.23 -15.72
C ASN A 122 -1.09 32.19 -15.96
N LEU A 123 0.12 31.64 -16.05
CA LEU A 123 1.36 32.43 -16.09
C LEU A 123 1.66 33.02 -17.48
N GLU A 124 1.05 32.48 -18.53
CA GLU A 124 1.22 32.95 -19.91
C GLU A 124 0.65 34.35 -20.07
N ILE A 125 -0.58 34.53 -19.58
CA ILE A 125 -1.30 35.80 -19.66
C ILE A 125 -1.21 36.62 -18.38
N ASN A 126 -0.36 36.22 -17.43
CA ASN A 126 -0.17 36.90 -16.15
C ASN A 126 -1.48 37.06 -15.36
N TRP A 127 -2.27 36.00 -15.23
CA TRP A 127 -3.56 36.01 -14.55
C TRP A 127 -3.55 35.15 -13.29
N SER A 128 -4.26 35.63 -12.26
CA SER A 128 -4.66 34.86 -11.08
C SER A 128 -6.16 35.00 -10.92
N SER A 129 -6.83 33.93 -10.51
CA SER A 129 -8.26 33.98 -10.15
C SER A 129 -8.51 35.09 -9.12
N PRO A 130 -9.61 35.87 -9.23
CA PRO A 130 -10.00 36.83 -8.22
C PRO A 130 -10.75 36.19 -7.04
N THR A 131 -11.06 34.88 -7.11
CA THR A 131 -11.96 34.21 -6.16
C THR A 131 -11.31 33.05 -5.41
N TYR A 132 -12.09 32.52 -4.46
CA TYR A 132 -11.84 31.25 -3.81
C TYR A 132 -13.06 30.36 -4.04
N VAL A 133 -12.88 29.22 -4.70
CA VAL A 133 -13.99 28.30 -4.97
C VAL A 133 -14.08 27.28 -3.83
N GLY A 134 -15.27 27.18 -3.23
CA GLY A 134 -15.48 26.36 -2.02
C GLY A 134 -15.14 24.88 -2.18
N ILE A 135 -15.38 24.28 -3.35
CA ILE A 135 -15.04 22.89 -3.62
C ILE A 135 -13.51 22.66 -3.67
N ASN A 136 -12.77 23.64 -4.20
CA ASN A 136 -11.31 23.59 -4.33
C ASN A 136 -10.63 23.90 -2.98
N GLN A 137 -11.09 24.93 -2.26
CA GLN A 137 -10.62 25.22 -0.90
C GLN A 137 -10.94 24.07 0.07
N GLY A 138 -12.11 23.45 -0.06
CA GLY A 138 -12.51 22.29 0.74
C GLY A 138 -11.58 21.11 0.52
N ALA A 139 -11.20 20.82 -0.73
CA ALA A 139 -10.23 19.78 -1.06
C ALA A 139 -8.84 20.08 -0.46
N ILE A 140 -8.34 21.30 -0.62
CA ILE A 140 -7.07 21.75 -0.04
C ILE A 140 -7.05 21.50 1.48
N LEU A 141 -8.06 21.98 2.20
CA LEU A 141 -8.11 21.91 3.66
C LEU A 141 -8.21 20.46 4.15
N THR A 142 -9.17 19.70 3.63
CA THR A 142 -9.48 18.35 4.13
C THR A 142 -8.41 17.33 3.76
N MET A 143 -7.80 17.44 2.58
CA MET A 143 -6.74 16.51 2.15
C MET A 143 -5.42 16.82 2.85
N THR A 144 -5.13 18.09 3.16
CA THR A 144 -4.02 18.46 4.05
C THR A 144 -4.20 17.84 5.43
N GLU A 145 -5.39 17.93 6.03
CA GLU A 145 -5.60 17.35 7.36
C GLU A 145 -5.57 15.82 7.33
N ASN A 146 -6.09 15.19 6.27
CA ASN A 146 -5.96 13.75 6.11
C ASN A 146 -4.50 13.30 5.97
N TYR A 147 -3.67 14.08 5.28
CA TYR A 147 -2.23 13.81 5.21
C TYR A 147 -1.58 13.91 6.60
N ARG A 148 -1.90 14.95 7.37
CA ARG A 148 -1.27 15.21 8.68
C ARG A 148 -1.65 14.21 9.76
N SER A 149 -2.93 13.84 9.85
CA SER A 149 -3.49 13.10 10.99
C SER A 149 -4.55 12.07 10.64
N GLN A 150 -4.97 12.02 9.37
CA GLN A 150 -6.12 11.22 8.91
C GLN A 150 -7.45 11.57 9.61
N LEU A 151 -7.57 12.74 10.25
CA LEU A 151 -8.74 13.09 11.08
C LEU A 151 -10.07 12.94 10.32
N VAL A 152 -10.17 13.49 9.11
CA VAL A 152 -11.43 13.50 8.35
C VAL A 152 -11.85 12.08 7.98
N GLN A 153 -10.91 11.27 7.48
CA GLN A 153 -11.15 9.86 7.17
C GLN A 153 -11.49 9.04 8.42
N ASN A 154 -10.74 9.22 9.51
CA ASN A 154 -10.97 8.50 10.76
C ASN A 154 -12.36 8.80 11.34
N LEU A 155 -12.78 10.06 11.35
CA LEU A 155 -14.13 10.46 11.80
C LEU A 155 -15.21 9.86 10.91
N PHE A 156 -15.07 9.96 9.58
CA PHE A 156 -16.07 9.42 8.66
C PHE A 156 -16.19 7.90 8.77
N MET A 157 -15.06 7.21 8.90
CA MET A 157 -15.00 5.74 9.01
C MET A 157 -15.48 5.19 10.35
N GLN A 158 -15.79 6.03 11.36
CA GLN A 158 -16.53 5.60 12.54
C GLN A 158 -18.01 5.31 12.25
N ASN A 159 -18.55 5.84 11.14
CA ASN A 159 -19.95 5.65 10.78
C ASN A 159 -20.23 4.20 10.34
N GLU A 160 -21.08 3.50 11.09
CA GLU A 160 -21.46 2.11 10.81
C GLU A 160 -22.12 1.91 9.44
N TYR A 161 -22.83 2.90 8.91
CA TYR A 161 -23.40 2.83 7.56
C TYR A 161 -22.33 2.91 6.48
N ALA A 162 -21.28 3.71 6.69
CA ALA A 162 -20.14 3.77 5.76
C ALA A 162 -19.38 2.43 5.72
N LYS A 163 -19.12 1.84 6.89
CA LYS A 163 -18.50 0.50 6.99
C LYS A 163 -19.36 -0.57 6.29
N LYS A 164 -20.67 -0.59 6.56
CA LYS A 164 -21.62 -1.52 5.90
C LYS A 164 -21.68 -1.30 4.39
N ALA A 165 -21.64 -0.06 3.91
CA ALA A 165 -21.62 0.25 2.49
C ALA A 165 -20.35 -0.30 1.82
N MET A 166 -19.18 -0.11 2.45
CA MET A 166 -17.92 -0.69 1.96
C MET A 166 -17.97 -2.22 1.92
N GLN A 167 -18.47 -2.85 2.98
CA GLN A 167 -18.63 -4.31 3.02
C GLN A 167 -19.57 -4.81 1.91
N LYS A 168 -20.73 -4.16 1.72
CA LYS A 168 -21.68 -4.51 0.64
C LYS A 168 -21.11 -4.26 -0.76
N ALA A 169 -20.24 -3.28 -0.92
CA ALA A 169 -19.48 -3.06 -2.15
C ALA A 169 -18.34 -4.07 -2.35
N GLY A 170 -18.09 -4.92 -1.35
CA GLY A 170 -17.09 -5.99 -1.37
C GLY A 170 -15.67 -5.48 -1.14
N PHE A 171 -15.50 -4.35 -0.43
CA PHE A 171 -14.17 -3.90 -0.04
C PHE A 171 -13.53 -4.87 0.94
N LYS A 172 -12.29 -5.26 0.64
CA LYS A 172 -11.45 -6.14 1.45
C LYS A 172 -10.14 -5.45 1.76
N LYS A 173 -9.45 -5.90 2.82
CA LYS A 173 -8.09 -5.44 3.11
C LYS A 173 -7.13 -6.07 2.11
N VAL A 174 -6.10 -5.32 1.75
CA VAL A 174 -4.99 -5.75 0.89
C VAL A 174 -3.69 -5.46 1.62
N ILE A 175 -2.81 -6.46 1.70
CA ILE A 175 -1.45 -6.34 2.23
C ILE A 175 -0.48 -6.74 1.12
N GLY A 176 0.49 -5.87 0.83
CA GLY A 176 1.59 -6.19 -0.07
C GLY A 176 2.73 -6.85 0.70
N ILE A 177 3.04 -8.10 0.35
CA ILE A 177 4.24 -8.78 0.84
C ILE A 177 5.39 -8.43 -0.10
N GLN A 178 6.42 -7.77 0.41
CA GLN A 178 7.63 -7.48 -0.36
C GLN A 178 8.43 -8.78 -0.55
N LEU A 179 8.77 -9.09 -1.80
CA LEU A 179 9.51 -10.28 -2.20
C LEU A 179 10.77 -9.84 -2.93
N HIS A 180 11.92 -10.42 -2.56
CA HIS A 180 13.22 -10.11 -3.14
C HIS A 180 13.70 -11.25 -4.03
N THR A 181 14.54 -10.98 -5.03
CA THR A 181 15.17 -12.03 -5.84
C THR A 181 15.84 -13.08 -4.94
N GLY A 182 15.61 -14.36 -5.26
CA GLY A 182 16.06 -15.49 -4.45
C GLY A 182 14.95 -16.05 -3.55
N TRP A 183 15.34 -16.75 -2.49
CA TRP A 183 14.41 -17.38 -1.57
C TRP A 183 13.72 -16.35 -0.67
N ASN A 184 12.41 -16.50 -0.48
CA ASN A 184 11.60 -15.75 0.47
C ASN A 184 10.80 -16.73 1.32
N LEU A 185 10.78 -16.52 2.64
CA LEU A 185 9.94 -17.28 3.56
C LEU A 185 8.75 -16.41 4.00
N ILE A 186 7.57 -16.75 3.53
CA ILE A 186 6.36 -15.94 3.72
C ILE A 186 5.22 -16.74 4.34
N SER A 187 4.17 -16.02 4.71
CA SER A 187 2.88 -16.58 5.09
C SER A 187 1.76 -15.67 4.59
N LEU A 188 0.52 -16.15 4.65
CA LEU A 188 -0.65 -15.33 4.31
C LEU A 188 -1.17 -14.60 5.55
N PRO A 189 -1.07 -13.25 5.63
CA PRO A 189 -1.50 -12.50 6.82
C PRO A 189 -3.03 -12.28 6.87
N LEU A 190 -3.70 -12.46 5.74
CA LEU A 190 -5.16 -12.37 5.59
C LEU A 190 -5.71 -13.72 5.16
N MET A 191 -7.03 -13.88 5.26
CA MET A 191 -7.77 -15.02 4.73
C MET A 191 -8.30 -14.70 3.32
N PRO A 192 -7.68 -15.21 2.24
CA PRO A 192 -8.19 -15.04 0.90
C PRO A 192 -9.46 -15.87 0.68
N GLU A 193 -10.35 -15.41 -0.21
CA GLU A 193 -11.52 -16.22 -0.62
C GLU A 193 -11.13 -17.38 -1.54
N ASP A 194 -10.08 -17.19 -2.34
CA ASP A 194 -9.51 -18.21 -3.21
C ASP A 194 -8.06 -18.44 -2.79
N THR A 195 -7.79 -19.65 -2.30
CA THR A 195 -6.47 -20.05 -1.82
C THR A 195 -5.63 -20.74 -2.90
N SER A 196 -6.13 -20.88 -4.13
CA SER A 196 -5.38 -21.56 -5.19
C SER A 196 -4.13 -20.76 -5.59
N ILE A 197 -3.00 -21.44 -5.75
CA ILE A 197 -1.73 -20.80 -6.10
C ILE A 197 -1.83 -19.98 -7.41
N PRO A 198 -2.44 -20.50 -8.51
CA PRO A 198 -2.57 -19.73 -9.75
C PRO A 198 -3.33 -18.42 -9.57
N SER A 199 -4.33 -18.39 -8.68
CA SER A 199 -5.12 -17.20 -8.38
C SER A 199 -4.34 -16.22 -7.51
N LEU A 200 -3.78 -16.70 -6.39
CA LEU A 200 -3.04 -15.89 -5.43
C LEU A 200 -1.78 -15.26 -6.02
N LEU A 201 -1.01 -16.02 -6.80
CA LEU A 201 0.26 -15.57 -7.35
C LEU A 201 0.14 -14.97 -8.75
N SER A 202 -1.08 -14.78 -9.27
CA SER A 202 -1.35 -14.23 -10.60
C SER A 202 -0.65 -12.88 -10.84
N SER A 203 -0.61 -12.01 -9.82
CA SER A 203 0.01 -10.68 -9.86
C SER A 203 1.53 -10.71 -9.98
N ILE A 204 2.17 -11.80 -9.58
CA ILE A 204 3.62 -12.01 -9.68
C ILE A 204 3.98 -13.10 -10.69
N ASN A 205 3.03 -13.52 -11.53
CA ASN A 205 3.25 -14.57 -12.52
C ASN A 205 4.44 -14.22 -13.43
N GLY A 206 5.33 -15.19 -13.65
CA GLY A 206 6.60 -15.01 -14.38
C GLY A 206 7.76 -14.45 -13.54
N ASN A 207 7.52 -13.99 -12.31
CA ASN A 207 8.55 -13.46 -11.41
C ASN A 207 8.96 -14.43 -10.29
N TYR A 208 8.50 -15.68 -10.34
CA TYR A 208 8.91 -16.76 -9.44
C TYR A 208 9.05 -18.08 -10.19
N SER A 209 9.89 -18.97 -9.67
CA SER A 209 10.18 -20.28 -10.30
C SER A 209 9.59 -21.47 -9.55
N ILE A 210 9.50 -21.42 -8.23
CA ILE A 210 8.96 -22.53 -7.44
C ILE A 210 8.45 -22.07 -6.08
N VAL A 211 7.41 -22.74 -5.59
CA VAL A 211 6.84 -22.58 -4.24
C VAL A 211 6.94 -23.91 -3.51
N TRP A 212 7.30 -23.88 -2.22
CA TRP A 212 7.31 -25.05 -1.35
C TRP A 212 6.52 -24.83 -0.06
N GLU A 213 5.84 -25.88 0.38
CA GLU A 213 5.21 -26.01 1.70
C GLU A 213 5.86 -27.18 2.44
N TYR A 214 6.07 -27.03 3.74
CA TYR A 214 6.45 -28.13 4.62
C TYR A 214 5.33 -28.43 5.62
N ASN A 215 4.88 -29.68 5.67
CA ASN A 215 3.85 -30.16 6.59
C ASN A 215 4.39 -31.27 7.50
N ALA A 216 4.69 -30.91 8.76
CA ALA A 216 5.20 -31.83 9.77
C ALA A 216 4.25 -33.00 10.11
N SER A 217 2.95 -32.87 9.82
CA SER A 217 1.98 -33.94 10.07
C SER A 217 1.96 -35.02 8.98
N ASN A 218 2.56 -34.77 7.81
CA ASN A 218 2.58 -35.74 6.71
C ASN A 218 3.84 -36.61 6.75
N THR A 219 3.86 -37.63 7.60
CA THR A 219 5.04 -38.48 7.84
C THR A 219 5.55 -39.25 6.61
N SER A 220 4.76 -39.37 5.54
CA SER A 220 5.18 -40.00 4.28
C SER A 220 5.83 -39.02 3.30
N ASP A 221 5.46 -37.75 3.37
CA ASP A 221 5.90 -36.72 2.43
C ASP A 221 5.72 -35.33 3.04
N HIS A 222 6.75 -34.82 3.70
CA HIS A 222 6.67 -33.52 4.35
C HIS A 222 6.65 -32.36 3.37
N TRP A 223 7.16 -32.52 2.14
CA TRP A 223 7.46 -31.40 1.24
C TRP A 223 6.58 -31.44 0.00
N LYS A 224 5.76 -30.42 -0.17
CA LYS A 224 4.96 -30.21 -1.38
C LYS A 224 5.49 -29.03 -2.17
N LYS A 225 5.36 -29.09 -3.50
CA LYS A 225 5.81 -28.04 -4.41
C LYS A 225 4.78 -27.64 -5.45
N TYR A 226 4.94 -26.40 -5.91
CA TYR A 226 4.31 -25.86 -7.10
C TYR A 226 5.36 -25.20 -7.98
N ASP A 227 5.56 -25.74 -9.17
CA ASP A 227 6.41 -25.21 -10.23
C ASP A 227 5.52 -24.89 -11.46
N PRO A 228 5.37 -23.60 -11.84
CA PRO A 228 4.56 -23.22 -12.99
C PRO A 228 5.11 -23.73 -14.33
N SER A 229 6.41 -24.05 -14.40
CA SER A 229 7.08 -24.59 -15.60
C SER A 229 7.00 -26.12 -15.70
N ALA A 230 6.69 -26.82 -14.61
CA ALA A 230 6.61 -28.28 -14.53
C ALA A 230 5.28 -28.78 -13.90
N PRO A 231 4.11 -28.46 -14.50
CA PRO A 231 2.81 -28.65 -13.86
C PRO A 231 2.46 -30.11 -13.51
N PHE A 232 2.99 -31.09 -14.25
CA PHE A 232 2.72 -32.51 -13.98
C PHE A 232 3.32 -33.01 -12.66
N GLY A 233 4.30 -32.31 -12.10
CA GLY A 233 4.97 -32.67 -10.85
C GLY A 233 4.48 -31.88 -9.63
N ASN A 234 3.39 -31.13 -9.75
CA ASN A 234 2.87 -30.30 -8.66
C ASN A 234 1.92 -31.09 -7.76
N ASP A 235 2.18 -31.03 -6.46
CA ASP A 235 1.38 -31.64 -5.38
C ASP A 235 0.97 -30.60 -4.31
N LEU A 236 1.46 -29.36 -4.43
CA LEU A 236 0.95 -28.18 -3.74
C LEU A 236 -0.01 -27.41 -4.67
N THR A 237 -1.27 -27.26 -4.26
CA THR A 237 -2.31 -26.59 -5.07
C THR A 237 -2.80 -25.29 -4.46
N ASN A 238 -2.67 -25.13 -3.15
CA ASN A 238 -3.24 -24.03 -2.38
C ASN A 238 -2.22 -23.45 -1.40
N MET A 239 -2.31 -22.15 -1.14
CA MET A 239 -1.65 -21.49 -0.02
C MET A 239 -2.71 -21.07 1.00
N GLU A 240 -2.54 -21.49 2.25
CA GLU A 240 -3.56 -21.35 3.29
C GLU A 240 -3.02 -20.53 4.48
N PRO A 241 -3.90 -19.76 5.14
CA PRO A 241 -3.64 -19.21 6.46
C PRO A 241 -3.12 -20.28 7.44
N GLY A 242 -2.18 -19.93 8.31
CA GLY A 242 -1.56 -20.79 9.33
C GLY A 242 -0.26 -21.47 8.86
N LYS A 243 0.05 -21.42 7.56
CA LYS A 243 1.18 -22.13 6.97
C LYS A 243 2.28 -21.18 6.48
N GLY A 244 3.52 -21.68 6.51
CA GLY A 244 4.67 -20.99 5.93
C GLY A 244 5.00 -21.54 4.54
N TYR A 245 5.48 -20.67 3.66
CA TYR A 245 5.78 -20.98 2.27
C TYR A 245 7.15 -20.43 1.88
N TRP A 246 7.94 -21.26 1.21
CA TRP A 246 9.13 -20.79 0.50
C TRP A 246 8.76 -20.44 -0.93
N ILE A 247 9.15 -19.25 -1.40
CA ILE A 247 9.00 -18.84 -2.79
C ILE A 247 10.38 -18.45 -3.32
N MET A 248 10.79 -19.05 -4.44
CA MET A 248 11.97 -18.64 -5.18
C MET A 248 11.58 -17.59 -6.22
N MET A 249 11.95 -16.34 -5.98
CA MET A 249 11.71 -15.22 -6.90
C MET A 249 12.84 -15.09 -7.92
N THR A 250 12.48 -14.77 -9.16
CA THR A 250 13.43 -14.46 -10.24
C THR A 250 13.73 -12.96 -10.32
N SER A 251 12.86 -12.11 -9.77
CA SER A 251 13.00 -10.66 -9.68
C SER A 251 12.30 -10.11 -8.43
N ASP A 252 12.71 -8.94 -7.94
CA ASP A 252 12.00 -8.24 -6.87
C ASP A 252 10.55 -7.93 -7.31
N ASN A 253 9.59 -8.18 -6.42
CA ASN A 253 8.18 -7.89 -6.67
C ASN A 253 7.40 -7.69 -5.36
N THR A 254 6.18 -7.16 -5.44
CA THR A 254 5.23 -7.11 -4.32
C THR A 254 4.07 -8.04 -4.60
N LEU A 255 3.81 -8.98 -3.69
CA LEU A 255 2.64 -9.86 -3.75
C LEU A 255 1.47 -9.25 -2.95
N PRO A 256 0.43 -8.69 -3.61
CA PRO A 256 -0.78 -8.26 -2.94
C PRO A 256 -1.63 -9.46 -2.50
N ILE A 257 -1.84 -9.60 -1.19
CA ILE A 257 -2.80 -10.53 -0.60
C ILE A 257 -4.05 -9.77 -0.20
N SER A 258 -5.20 -10.14 -0.74
CA SER A 258 -6.50 -9.58 -0.38
C SER A 258 -7.34 -10.57 0.41
N GLY A 259 -8.05 -10.11 1.44
CA GLY A 259 -8.85 -11.01 2.27
C GLY A 259 -9.48 -10.36 3.49
N THR A 260 -10.09 -11.19 4.33
CA THR A 260 -10.56 -10.80 5.66
C THR A 260 -9.44 -10.98 6.69
N VAL A 261 -9.56 -10.28 7.82
CA VAL A 261 -8.63 -10.45 8.94
C VAL A 261 -8.99 -11.74 9.67
N PRO A 262 -8.04 -12.65 9.93
CA PRO A 262 -8.30 -13.82 10.77
C PRO A 262 -8.67 -13.40 12.19
N GLU A 263 -9.73 -13.99 12.76
CA GLU A 263 -10.15 -13.75 14.15
C GLU A 263 -9.31 -14.54 15.15
N SER A 264 -8.93 -15.76 14.77
CA SER A 264 -7.99 -16.62 15.49
C SER A 264 -7.52 -17.73 14.54
N THR A 265 -6.28 -18.20 14.67
CA THR A 265 -5.76 -19.35 13.93
C THR A 265 -5.18 -20.38 14.90
N ASP A 266 -5.74 -21.59 14.89
CA ASP A 266 -5.21 -22.73 15.63
C ASP A 266 -4.31 -23.56 14.69
N ILE A 267 -3.03 -23.69 15.05
CA ILE A 267 -2.02 -24.43 14.27
C ILE A 267 -1.61 -25.68 15.06
N VAL A 268 -1.80 -26.86 14.45
CA VAL A 268 -1.34 -28.14 15.01
C VAL A 268 0.16 -28.27 14.78
N LEU A 269 0.92 -28.46 15.85
CA LEU A 269 2.37 -28.63 15.79
C LEU A 269 2.77 -30.05 16.22
N LYS A 270 3.74 -30.61 15.50
CA LYS A 270 4.34 -31.91 15.78
C LYS A 270 5.69 -31.76 16.43
N THR A 271 6.11 -32.75 17.21
CA THR A 271 7.50 -32.84 17.67
C THR A 271 8.45 -32.76 16.45
N ASP A 272 9.61 -32.09 16.62
CA ASP A 272 10.56 -31.71 15.54
C ASP A 272 10.15 -30.40 14.81
N TRP A 273 10.76 -30.13 13.65
CA TRP A 273 10.53 -28.93 12.86
C TRP A 273 9.10 -28.80 12.36
N ASN A 274 8.56 -27.59 12.47
CA ASN A 274 7.29 -27.17 11.87
C ASN A 274 7.51 -25.87 11.10
N LEU A 275 6.86 -25.74 9.94
CA LEU A 275 6.85 -24.50 9.16
C LEU A 275 5.48 -23.84 9.27
N ILE A 276 5.44 -22.68 9.92
CA ILE A 276 4.19 -22.00 10.29
C ILE A 276 4.11 -20.61 9.67
N GLY A 277 2.87 -20.11 9.57
CA GLY A 277 2.58 -18.72 9.22
C GLY A 277 2.16 -17.90 10.43
N TYR A 278 2.54 -16.61 10.45
CA TYR A 278 2.00 -15.66 11.43
C TYR A 278 0.81 -14.92 10.84
N ASN A 279 -0.38 -15.38 11.23
CA ASN A 279 -1.67 -14.96 10.69
C ASN A 279 -2.24 -13.76 11.45
N SER A 280 -1.48 -12.68 11.54
CA SER A 280 -1.91 -11.43 12.15
C SER A 280 -1.34 -10.25 11.38
N LEU A 281 -1.97 -9.08 11.53
CA LEU A 281 -1.58 -7.85 10.85
C LEU A 281 -0.62 -7.00 11.68
N GLY A 282 -0.48 -7.33 12.96
CA GLY A 282 0.45 -6.65 13.88
C GLY A 282 1.85 -7.23 13.80
N SER A 283 2.77 -6.62 14.52
CA SER A 283 4.02 -7.26 14.94
C SER A 283 3.93 -7.49 16.44
N GLN A 284 4.48 -8.60 16.92
CA GLN A 284 4.49 -8.95 18.34
C GLN A 284 5.82 -9.61 18.72
N PRO A 285 6.28 -9.45 19.98
CA PRO A 285 7.43 -10.20 20.48
C PRO A 285 7.23 -11.71 20.30
N VAL A 286 8.28 -12.43 19.91
CA VAL A 286 8.22 -13.90 19.66
C VAL A 286 7.65 -14.63 20.89
N ALA A 287 8.09 -14.27 22.09
CA ALA A 287 7.63 -14.88 23.34
C ALA A 287 6.12 -14.72 23.57
N GLU A 288 5.54 -13.58 23.18
CA GLU A 288 4.11 -13.31 23.35
C GLU A 288 3.29 -14.07 22.31
N ALA A 289 3.72 -14.01 21.05
CA ALA A 289 3.05 -14.67 19.93
C ALA A 289 3.04 -16.20 20.07
N LEU A 290 4.07 -16.79 20.68
CA LEU A 290 4.20 -18.24 20.91
C LEU A 290 3.81 -18.65 22.33
N SER A 291 3.12 -17.79 23.08
CA SER A 291 2.80 -18.04 24.50
C SER A 291 1.99 -19.31 24.75
N SER A 292 1.11 -19.72 23.82
CA SER A 292 0.30 -20.94 23.97
C SER A 292 1.11 -22.25 23.88
N ILE A 293 2.35 -22.18 23.40
CA ILE A 293 3.29 -23.31 23.31
C ILE A 293 4.56 -23.07 24.14
N SER A 294 4.52 -22.11 25.07
CA SER A 294 5.66 -21.80 25.94
C SER A 294 6.16 -23.06 26.66
N GLY A 295 7.46 -23.33 26.57
CA GLY A 295 8.09 -24.52 27.14
C GLY A 295 8.07 -25.77 26.25
N ASN A 296 7.37 -25.74 25.11
CA ASN A 296 7.25 -26.87 24.18
C ASN A 296 8.04 -26.68 22.86
N TYR A 297 8.89 -25.66 22.77
CA TYR A 297 9.80 -25.45 21.64
C TYR A 297 11.19 -25.04 22.13
N SER A 298 12.21 -25.34 21.32
CA SER A 298 13.61 -25.04 21.65
C SER A 298 14.20 -23.88 20.86
N ILE A 299 13.78 -23.67 19.61
CA ILE A 299 14.28 -22.58 18.78
C ILE A 299 13.27 -22.21 17.69
N VAL A 300 13.24 -20.93 17.34
CA VAL A 300 12.48 -20.37 16.23
C VAL A 300 13.44 -19.74 15.24
N TRP A 301 13.22 -19.95 13.94
CA TRP A 301 13.96 -19.29 12.88
C TRP A 301 13.04 -18.55 11.92
N ALA A 302 13.51 -17.40 11.46
CA ALA A 302 12.93 -16.63 10.36
C ALA A 302 13.99 -16.42 9.27
N TYR A 303 13.52 -16.19 8.04
CA TYR A 303 14.39 -15.87 6.91
C TYR A 303 14.09 -14.47 6.39
N ASN A 304 15.06 -13.58 6.45
CA ASN A 304 14.99 -12.22 5.94
C ASN A 304 15.72 -12.10 4.60
N ALA A 305 14.96 -12.16 3.50
CA ALA A 305 15.52 -12.10 2.15
C ALA A 305 16.24 -10.78 1.83
N SER A 306 15.91 -9.67 2.50
CA SER A 306 16.57 -8.38 2.27
C SER A 306 17.91 -8.21 3.00
N ASP A 307 18.18 -9.02 4.03
CA ASP A 307 19.45 -8.99 4.76
C ASP A 307 20.49 -9.87 4.06
N THR A 308 21.25 -9.27 3.15
CA THR A 308 22.27 -9.98 2.35
C THR A 308 23.51 -10.38 3.13
N ALA A 309 23.70 -9.87 4.35
CA ALA A 309 24.80 -10.26 5.22
C ALA A 309 24.44 -11.48 6.07
N ASP A 310 23.20 -11.53 6.55
CA ASP A 310 22.70 -12.61 7.39
C ASP A 310 21.18 -12.79 7.23
N HIS A 311 20.82 -13.73 6.35
CA HIS A 311 19.41 -14.03 6.09
C HIS A 311 18.69 -14.67 7.28
N TRP A 312 19.38 -15.40 8.16
CA TRP A 312 18.73 -16.26 9.15
C TRP A 312 18.68 -15.60 10.52
N LYS A 313 17.46 -15.33 11.00
CA LYS A 313 17.24 -14.78 12.34
C LYS A 313 16.71 -15.86 13.26
N LYS A 314 17.16 -15.87 14.51
CA LYS A 314 16.81 -16.88 15.51
C LYS A 314 16.33 -16.31 16.83
N TYR A 315 15.48 -17.10 17.46
CA TYR A 315 15.02 -16.91 18.83
C TYR A 315 15.13 -18.24 19.57
N ASP A 316 16.01 -18.30 20.57
CA ASP A 316 16.13 -19.37 21.55
C ASP A 316 15.70 -18.82 22.93
N PRO A 317 14.62 -19.34 23.55
CA PRO A 317 14.15 -18.88 24.85
C PRO A 317 15.15 -19.16 25.99
N ASN A 318 16.06 -20.12 25.81
CA ASN A 318 17.06 -20.51 26.82
C ASN A 318 18.45 -19.90 26.56
N ALA A 319 18.69 -19.27 25.39
CA ALA A 319 19.95 -18.63 25.04
C ALA A 319 19.77 -17.18 24.53
N PRO A 320 19.23 -16.26 25.36
CA PRO A 320 18.77 -14.94 24.93
C PRO A 320 19.87 -14.04 24.32
N PHE A 321 21.13 -14.20 24.74
CA PHE A 321 22.25 -13.39 24.23
C PHE A 321 22.57 -13.60 22.75
N GLY A 322 22.14 -14.74 22.18
CA GLY A 322 22.36 -15.06 20.78
C GLY A 322 21.18 -14.70 19.86
N ASN A 323 20.11 -14.10 20.39
CA ASN A 323 18.90 -13.86 19.62
C ASN A 323 19.00 -12.56 18.80
N ASP A 324 18.50 -12.63 17.58
CA ASP A 324 18.34 -11.53 16.65
C ASP A 324 16.96 -11.52 15.96
N LEU A 325 16.11 -12.52 16.25
CA LEU A 325 14.68 -12.50 15.98
C LEU A 325 13.91 -12.05 17.23
N PHE A 326 13.50 -10.79 17.26
CA PHE A 326 12.79 -10.22 18.42
C PHE A 326 11.28 -10.27 18.29
N ASN A 327 10.77 -10.13 17.06
CA ASN A 327 9.35 -10.09 16.78
C ASN A 327 8.96 -11.07 15.69
N VAL A 328 7.72 -11.55 15.76
CA VAL A 328 7.00 -12.05 14.59
C VAL A 328 6.29 -10.89 13.90
N GLU A 329 6.27 -10.93 12.58
CA GLU A 329 5.76 -9.91 11.67
C GLU A 329 4.76 -10.51 10.67
N SER A 330 3.74 -9.70 10.33
CA SER A 330 2.74 -9.99 9.30
C SER A 330 3.37 -10.40 7.96
N GLY A 331 2.92 -11.53 7.41
CA GLY A 331 3.31 -12.00 6.07
C GLY A 331 4.63 -12.76 6.01
N LYS A 332 5.27 -13.02 7.16
CA LYS A 332 6.49 -13.84 7.27
C LYS A 332 6.17 -15.26 7.71
N GLY A 333 6.96 -16.24 7.24
CA GLY A 333 6.91 -17.62 7.74
C GLY A 333 7.99 -17.88 8.78
N TYR A 334 7.80 -18.90 9.61
CA TYR A 334 8.72 -19.26 10.70
C TYR A 334 8.92 -20.76 10.78
N TRP A 335 10.15 -21.16 11.06
CA TRP A 335 10.48 -22.51 11.47
C TRP A 335 10.46 -22.59 12.99
N VAL A 336 9.73 -23.55 13.54
CA VAL A 336 9.65 -23.79 15.00
C VAL A 336 10.09 -25.22 15.28
N MET A 337 11.15 -25.38 16.08
CA MET A 337 11.59 -26.68 16.55
C MET A 337 10.83 -27.03 17.84
N MET A 338 9.86 -27.94 17.74
CA MET A 338 9.06 -28.37 18.88
C MET A 338 9.73 -29.52 19.63
N THR A 339 9.69 -29.44 20.97
CA THR A 339 10.16 -30.52 21.85
C THR A 339 9.07 -31.55 22.17
N SER A 340 7.81 -31.22 21.90
CA SER A 340 6.64 -32.12 21.99
C SER A 340 5.51 -31.61 21.09
N ASP A 341 4.56 -32.49 20.72
CA ASP A 341 3.33 -32.08 20.03
C ASP A 341 2.58 -30.97 20.81
N GLY A 342 1.93 -30.06 20.09
CA GLY A 342 1.25 -28.90 20.69
C GLY A 342 0.28 -28.19 19.76
N PHE A 343 -0.35 -27.14 20.29
CA PHE A 343 -1.29 -26.29 19.55
C PHE A 343 -0.91 -24.82 19.74
N LEU A 344 -0.54 -24.16 18.64
CA LEU A 344 -0.26 -22.74 18.63
C LEU A 344 -1.55 -21.96 18.32
N LYS A 345 -1.88 -20.99 19.17
CA LYS A 345 -3.02 -20.09 19.00
C LYS A 345 -2.51 -18.70 18.66
N ILE A 346 -2.90 -18.18 17.49
CA ILE A 346 -2.52 -16.86 16.98
C ILE A 346 -3.77 -15.98 16.84
#